data_AF-A0A229NTY6-F1
#
_entry.id   AF-A0A229NTY6-F1
#
_cell.length_a   1.000
_cell.length_b   1.000
_cell.length_c   1.000
_cell.angle_alpha   90.00
_cell.angle_beta   90.00
_cell.angle_gamma   90.00
#
_symmetry.space_group_name_H-M   'P 1'
#
loop_
_entity.id
_entity.type
_entity.pdbx_description
1 polymer ?
#
loop_
_entity_poly.entity_id
_entity_poly.type
_entity_poly.pdbx_seq_one_letter_code
_entity_poly.pdbx_strand_id
1 'polypeptide(L)'
;MEKSKLRILVLVVFVGLISVGYLAFTRITSDNTNDKSKIIEQNISELNNTNIIAKFSDITPFDWDKAFIIEDPFLYEEAIDKLVGAKCNLDRLETDIKRRIVFVNEGKFVFDYIYDIRDYMYNYQTIELTTSSSIFVENGTGGKLVLKIE
;
A
#
# COMPACT_ATOMS: atom_id res chain seq x y z
N MET A 1 50.52 -19.31 -1.50
CA MET A 1 49.24 -20.02 -1.29
C MET A 1 48.36 -19.39 -0.19
N GLU A 2 48.93 -18.64 0.77
CA GLU A 2 48.13 -17.96 1.82
C GLU A 2 47.31 -16.76 1.34
N LYS A 3 47.86 -15.91 0.46
CA LYS A 3 47.15 -14.71 -0.02
C LYS A 3 45.83 -15.02 -0.74
N SER A 4 45.71 -16.15 -1.43
CA SER A 4 44.47 -16.55 -2.10
C SER A 4 43.41 -17.02 -1.11
N LYS A 5 43.80 -17.78 -0.07
CA LYS A 5 42.89 -18.21 1.00
C LYS A 5 42.34 -17.03 1.79
N LEU A 6 43.16 -16.02 2.08
CA LEU A 6 42.74 -14.79 2.76
C LEU A 6 41.74 -13.98 1.92
N ARG A 7 41.96 -13.87 0.61
CA ARG A 7 41.04 -13.17 -0.31
C ARG A 7 39.69 -13.88 -0.43
N ILE A 8 39.71 -15.21 -0.49
CA ILE A 8 38.48 -16.02 -0.53
C ILE A 8 37.69 -15.88 0.78
N LEU A 9 38.38 -15.90 1.94
CA LEU A 9 37.75 -15.72 3.24
C LEU A 9 37.04 -14.35 3.36
N VAL A 10 37.71 -13.27 2.93
CA VAL A 10 37.14 -11.91 2.94
C VAL A 10 35.90 -11.83 2.04
N LEU A 11 35.94 -12.44 0.85
CA LEU A 11 34.79 -12.50 -0.06
C LEU A 11 33.60 -13.23 0.56
N VAL A 12 33.82 -14.37 1.22
CA VAL A 12 32.75 -15.14 1.87
C VAL A 12 32.11 -14.34 3.01
N VAL A 13 32.89 -13.62 3.82
CA VAL A 13 32.37 -12.75 4.88
C VAL A 13 31.57 -11.58 4.31
N PHE A 14 32.04 -10.97 3.21
CA PHE A 14 31.33 -9.87 2.55
C PHE A 14 29.99 -10.32 1.96
N VAL A 15 29.97 -11.46 1.26
CA VAL A 15 28.72 -12.03 0.71
C VAL A 15 27.76 -12.38 1.85
N GLY A 16 28.25 -12.95 2.96
CA GLY A 16 27.45 -13.23 4.14
C GLY A 16 26.79 -11.98 4.73
N LEU A 17 27.55 -10.88 4.89
CA LEU A 17 27.04 -9.62 5.41
C LEU A 17 25.98 -8.98 4.49
N ILE A 18 26.20 -9.00 3.16
CA ILE A 18 25.23 -8.51 2.18
C ILE A 18 23.93 -9.34 2.24
N SER A 19 24.05 -10.66 2.38
CA SER A 19 22.90 -11.58 2.46
C SER A 19 22.06 -11.31 3.70
N VAL A 20 22.71 -11.13 4.85
CA VAL A 20 22.03 -10.81 6.12
C VAL A 20 21.39 -9.44 6.06
N GLY A 21 22.07 -8.44 5.48
CA GLY A 21 21.52 -7.11 5.27
C GLY A 21 20.28 -7.12 4.37
N TYR A 22 20.31 -7.89 3.28
CA TYR A 22 19.17 -8.06 2.39
C TYR A 22 17.97 -8.73 3.10
N LEU A 23 18.21 -9.80 3.88
CA LEU A 23 17.15 -10.48 4.64
C LEU A 23 16.57 -9.62 5.78
N ALA A 24 17.40 -8.81 6.43
CA ALA A 24 16.93 -7.86 7.45
C ALA A 24 16.09 -6.75 6.80
N PHE A 25 16.52 -6.25 5.64
CA PHE A 25 15.80 -5.24 4.88
C PHE A 25 14.42 -5.74 4.43
N THR A 26 14.32 -6.96 3.89
CA THR A 26 13.03 -7.54 3.46
C THR A 26 12.08 -7.81 4.62
N ARG A 27 12.57 -8.22 5.80
CA ARG A 27 11.72 -8.35 6.99
C ARG A 27 11.20 -7.01 7.50
N ILE A 28 12.06 -6.01 7.63
CA ILE A 28 11.68 -4.69 8.13
C ILE A 28 10.64 -4.04 7.21
N THR A 29 10.79 -4.17 5.89
CA THR A 29 9.78 -3.62 4.95
C THR A 29 8.47 -4.40 5.01
N SER A 30 8.49 -5.73 5.11
CA SER A 30 7.28 -6.56 5.19
C SER A 30 6.50 -6.42 6.50
N ASP A 31 7.18 -6.22 7.63
CA ASP A 31 6.51 -6.02 8.92
C ASP A 31 5.83 -4.65 8.97
N ASN A 32 6.51 -3.60 8.47
CA ASN A 32 5.95 -2.24 8.43
C ASN A 32 4.73 -2.11 7.51
N THR A 33 4.67 -2.84 6.39
CA THR A 33 3.50 -2.78 5.49
C THR A 33 2.27 -3.46 6.10
N ASN A 34 2.45 -4.63 6.71
CA ASN A 34 1.38 -5.35 7.39
C ASN A 34 0.81 -4.55 8.57
N ASP A 35 1.65 -3.84 9.32
CA ASP A 35 1.17 -3.04 10.45
C ASP A 35 0.39 -1.79 10.00
N LYS A 36 0.82 -1.13 8.91
CA LYS A 36 0.08 0.00 8.34
C LYS A 36 -1.31 -0.40 7.84
N SER A 37 -1.43 -1.52 7.12
CA SER A 37 -2.74 -2.02 6.64
C SER A 37 -3.68 -2.33 7.82
N LYS A 38 -3.17 -2.98 8.87
CA LYS A 38 -3.98 -3.28 10.07
C LYS A 38 -4.50 -2.03 10.76
N ILE A 39 -3.68 -0.98 10.87
CA ILE A 39 -4.11 0.27 11.49
C ILE A 39 -5.19 0.95 10.64
N ILE A 40 -5.03 0.97 9.31
CA ILE A 40 -6.07 1.48 8.40
C ILE A 40 -7.37 0.68 8.59
N GLU A 41 -7.31 -0.65 8.59
CA GLU A 41 -8.47 -1.52 8.81
C GLU A 41 -9.17 -1.28 10.15
N GLN A 42 -8.38 -1.13 11.22
CA GLN A 42 -8.89 -0.80 12.55
C GLN A 42 -9.60 0.56 12.55
N ASN A 43 -8.97 1.59 12.00
CA ASN A 43 -9.54 2.94 11.95
C ASN A 43 -10.83 2.97 11.11
N ILE A 44 -10.87 2.30 9.96
CA ILE A 44 -12.09 2.18 9.14
C ILE A 44 -13.19 1.44 9.93
N SER A 45 -12.84 0.39 10.69
CA SER A 45 -13.79 -0.34 11.54
C SER A 45 -14.37 0.54 12.66
N GLU A 46 -13.55 1.37 13.29
CA GLU A 46 -13.97 2.33 14.32
C GLU A 46 -14.91 3.39 13.75
N LEU A 47 -14.63 3.93 12.56
CA LEU A 47 -15.52 4.87 11.87
C LEU A 47 -16.89 4.27 11.56
N ASN A 48 -16.92 3.02 11.11
CA ASN A 48 -18.16 2.32 10.79
C ASN A 48 -19.04 2.08 12.03
N ASN A 49 -18.43 1.90 13.21
CA ASN A 49 -19.18 1.76 14.46
C ASN A 49 -19.77 3.09 14.94
N THR A 50 -19.21 4.22 14.50
CA THR A 50 -19.60 5.56 14.97
C THR A 50 -20.48 6.33 13.99
N ASN A 51 -20.59 5.90 12.72
CA ASN A 51 -21.29 6.61 11.64
C ASN A 51 -20.84 8.07 11.49
N ILE A 52 -19.56 8.33 11.67
CA ILE A 52 -18.95 9.68 11.59
C ILE A 52 -18.23 9.82 10.25
N ILE A 53 -18.31 11.02 9.66
CA ILE A 53 -17.46 11.43 8.54
C ILE A 53 -16.10 11.85 9.13
N ALA A 54 -15.03 11.26 8.63
CA ALA A 54 -13.66 11.59 9.04
C ALA A 54 -12.80 11.97 7.84
N LYS A 55 -11.73 12.73 8.08
CA LYS A 55 -10.76 12.98 7.02
C LYS A 55 -10.03 11.69 6.72
N PHE A 56 -9.70 11.49 5.44
CA PHE A 56 -8.94 10.32 5.06
C PHE A 56 -7.55 10.29 5.70
N SER A 57 -6.98 11.46 6.00
CA SER A 57 -5.73 11.60 6.73
C SER A 57 -5.82 11.14 8.20
N ASP A 58 -6.99 11.19 8.83
CA ASP A 58 -7.18 10.78 10.23
C ASP A 58 -7.09 9.25 10.40
N ILE A 59 -7.26 8.49 9.31
CA ILE A 59 -7.26 7.02 9.35
C ILE A 59 -5.96 6.37 8.86
N THR A 60 -5.01 7.17 8.37
CA THR A 60 -3.73 6.69 7.83
C THR A 60 -2.58 6.96 8.80
N PRO A 61 -1.75 5.96 9.17
CA PRO A 61 -0.67 6.14 10.15
C PRO A 61 0.65 6.67 9.54
N PHE A 62 0.58 7.48 8.48
CA PHE A 62 1.76 7.97 7.77
C PHE A 62 1.45 9.27 7.00
N ASP A 63 2.50 10.01 6.66
CA ASP A 63 2.40 11.25 5.88
C ASP A 63 2.24 10.96 4.38
N TRP A 64 1.24 11.60 3.76
CA TRP A 64 0.96 11.57 2.33
C TRP A 64 0.33 12.89 1.90
N ASP A 65 0.48 13.27 0.63
CA ASP A 65 -0.14 14.48 0.05
C ASP A 65 -1.26 14.13 -0.94
N LYS A 66 -1.08 13.01 -1.65
CA LYS A 66 -2.02 12.48 -2.63
C LYS A 66 -2.27 10.99 -2.41
N ALA A 67 -3.50 10.55 -2.64
CA ALA A 67 -3.82 9.13 -2.72
C ALA A 67 -4.67 8.85 -3.96
N PHE A 68 -4.52 7.69 -4.58
CA PHE A 68 -5.24 7.31 -5.79
C PHE A 68 -5.99 6.02 -5.53
N ILE A 69 -7.33 6.08 -5.53
CA ILE A 69 -8.15 4.88 -5.58
C ILE A 69 -8.15 4.37 -7.00
N ILE A 70 -7.59 3.18 -7.20
CA ILE A 70 -7.49 2.52 -8.50
C ILE A 70 -8.55 1.42 -8.54
N GLU A 71 -9.64 1.68 -9.26
CA GLU A 71 -10.74 0.73 -9.40
C GLU A 71 -10.48 -0.35 -10.46
N ASP A 72 -9.47 -0.19 -11.32
CA ASP A 72 -9.09 -1.23 -12.27
C ASP A 72 -8.02 -2.16 -11.67
N PRO A 73 -8.37 -3.42 -11.31
CA PRO A 73 -7.42 -4.37 -10.74
C PRO A 73 -6.40 -4.88 -11.77
N PHE A 74 -6.62 -4.62 -13.05
CA PHE A 74 -5.84 -5.17 -14.15
C PHE A 74 -4.76 -4.23 -14.68
N LEU A 75 -4.62 -3.04 -14.10
CA LEU A 75 -3.50 -2.16 -14.43
C LEU A 75 -2.16 -2.82 -14.09
N TYR A 76 -1.25 -2.75 -15.05
CA TYR A 76 0.14 -3.17 -14.87
C TYR A 76 0.99 -2.04 -14.28
N GLU A 77 2.15 -2.39 -13.74
CA GLU A 77 3.09 -1.48 -13.07
C GLU A 77 3.27 -0.14 -13.80
N GLU A 78 3.61 -0.16 -15.09
CA GLU A 78 3.86 1.07 -15.87
C GLU A 78 2.63 1.99 -15.94
N ALA A 79 1.42 1.43 -16.00
CA ALA A 79 0.19 2.21 -16.02
C ALA A 79 -0.08 2.85 -14.66
N ILE A 80 0.17 2.10 -13.57
CA ILE A 80 0.06 2.61 -12.20
C ILE A 80 1.05 3.76 -11.99
N ASP A 81 2.32 3.56 -12.35
CA ASP A 81 3.37 4.57 -12.19
C ASP A 81 3.05 5.88 -12.92
N LYS A 82 2.51 5.77 -14.15
CA LYS A 82 2.07 6.93 -14.94
C LYS A 82 0.88 7.65 -14.30
N LEU A 83 -0.08 6.89 -13.79
CA LEU A 83 -1.31 7.40 -13.20
C LEU A 83 -1.03 8.16 -11.89
N VAL A 84 -0.18 7.61 -11.04
CA VAL A 84 0.15 8.22 -9.73
C VAL A 84 1.29 9.22 -9.81
N GLY A 85 2.02 9.27 -10.93
CA GLY A 85 3.15 10.16 -11.14
C GLY A 85 4.39 9.82 -10.32
N ALA A 86 4.49 8.58 -9.83
CA ALA A 86 5.60 8.10 -9.00
C ALA A 86 5.91 6.64 -9.33
N LYS A 87 7.19 6.26 -9.21
CA LYS A 87 7.61 4.87 -9.40
C LYS A 87 7.24 4.03 -8.18
N CYS A 88 6.30 3.10 -8.34
CA CYS A 88 5.74 2.31 -7.25
C CYS A 88 6.26 0.86 -7.23
N ASN A 89 6.62 0.29 -8.39
CA ASN A 89 6.99 -1.13 -8.55
C ASN A 89 5.90 -2.09 -8.03
N LEU A 90 4.64 -1.77 -8.30
CA LEU A 90 3.51 -2.57 -7.83
C LEU A 90 3.05 -3.54 -8.92
N ASP A 91 2.96 -4.82 -8.53
CA ASP A 91 2.40 -5.85 -9.39
C ASP A 91 0.90 -5.64 -9.62
N ARG A 92 0.42 -6.17 -10.74
CA ARG A 92 -1.01 -6.28 -11.05
C ARG A 92 -1.71 -7.13 -9.97
N LEU A 93 -2.95 -6.77 -9.63
CA LEU A 93 -3.76 -7.58 -8.71
C LEU A 93 -4.23 -8.87 -9.38
N GLU A 94 -4.20 -9.97 -8.62
CA GLU A 94 -4.52 -11.31 -9.13
C GLU A 94 -6.01 -11.52 -9.41
N THR A 95 -6.88 -10.70 -8.81
CA THR A 95 -8.33 -10.89 -8.83
C THR A 95 -9.08 -9.59 -9.01
N ASP A 96 -10.22 -9.70 -9.65
CA ASP A 96 -11.23 -8.67 -9.88
C ASP A 96 -12.03 -8.26 -8.63
N ILE A 97 -11.85 -8.92 -7.49
CA ILE A 97 -12.47 -8.52 -6.22
C ILE A 97 -11.57 -7.60 -5.40
N LYS A 98 -10.28 -7.49 -5.73
CA LYS A 98 -9.34 -6.63 -4.99
C LYS A 98 -9.24 -5.27 -5.66
N ARG A 99 -9.09 -4.23 -4.86
CA ARG A 99 -8.78 -2.86 -5.29
C ARG A 99 -7.62 -2.34 -4.48
N ARG A 100 -7.00 -1.26 -4.96
CA ARG A 100 -5.91 -0.61 -4.24
C ARG A 100 -6.06 0.89 -4.15
N ILE A 101 -5.54 1.42 -3.05
CA ILE A 101 -5.29 2.84 -2.85
C ILE A 101 -3.78 3.02 -2.82
N VAL A 102 -3.25 3.86 -3.70
CA VAL A 102 -1.81 4.17 -3.75
C VAL A 102 -1.58 5.54 -3.14
N PHE A 103 -0.73 5.60 -2.12
CA PHE A 103 -0.38 6.82 -1.41
C PHE A 103 0.97 7.35 -1.88
N VAL A 104 1.01 8.66 -2.16
CA VAL A 104 2.17 9.40 -2.61
C VAL A 104 2.43 10.56 -1.64
N ASN A 105 3.70 10.92 -1.48
CA ASN A 105 4.12 12.13 -0.80
C ASN A 105 5.22 12.82 -1.61
N GLU A 106 5.01 14.05 -2.05
CA GLU A 106 5.98 14.84 -2.82
C GLU A 106 6.53 14.08 -4.05
N GLY A 107 5.64 13.37 -4.77
CA GLY A 107 6.01 12.59 -5.95
C GLY A 107 6.73 11.27 -5.67
N LYS A 108 6.75 10.80 -4.42
CA LYS A 108 7.32 9.50 -4.03
C LYS A 108 6.24 8.55 -3.53
N PHE A 109 6.31 7.29 -3.96
CA PHE A 109 5.46 6.22 -3.43
C PHE A 109 5.71 6.03 -1.93
N VAL A 110 4.63 5.96 -1.15
CA VAL A 110 4.66 5.81 0.31
C VAL A 110 4.12 4.45 0.72
N PHE A 111 2.96 4.09 0.19
CA PHE A 111 2.24 2.90 0.63
C PHE A 111 1.17 2.50 -0.39
N ASP A 112 0.88 1.20 -0.49
CA ASP A 112 -0.32 0.70 -1.16
C ASP A 112 -1.20 -0.05 -0.17
N TYR A 113 -2.49 0.29 -0.15
CA TYR A 113 -3.49 -0.39 0.64
C TYR A 113 -4.41 -1.18 -0.30
N ILE A 114 -4.40 -2.51 -0.17
CA ILE A 114 -5.24 -3.40 -0.96
C ILE A 114 -6.45 -3.80 -0.12
N TYR A 115 -7.64 -3.68 -0.68
CA TYR A 115 -8.90 -4.03 -0.02
C TYR A 115 -9.82 -4.82 -0.95
N ASP A 116 -10.71 -5.62 -0.36
CA ASP A 116 -11.69 -6.40 -1.11
C ASP A 116 -12.97 -5.57 -1.33
N ILE A 117 -13.46 -5.55 -2.57
CA ILE A 117 -14.79 -5.05 -2.93
C ILE A 117 -15.77 -6.21 -3.15
N ARG A 118 -17.06 -5.93 -2.97
CA ARG A 118 -18.13 -6.92 -3.14
C ARG A 118 -18.85 -6.81 -4.48
N ASP A 119 -19.04 -5.58 -4.93
CA ASP A 119 -19.71 -5.35 -6.20
C ASP A 119 -18.66 -5.45 -7.30
N TYR A 120 -18.91 -6.34 -8.26
CA TYR A 120 -18.23 -6.31 -9.55
C TYR A 120 -18.65 -5.04 -10.28
N MET A 121 -18.10 -3.90 -9.83
CA MET A 121 -18.26 -2.65 -10.53
C MET A 121 -17.31 -2.69 -11.73
N TYR A 122 -17.90 -2.83 -12.91
CA TYR A 122 -17.24 -2.60 -14.20
C TYR A 122 -16.98 -1.11 -14.48
N ASN A 123 -17.26 -0.25 -13.52
CA ASN A 123 -16.86 1.15 -13.58
C ASN A 123 -15.41 1.22 -13.09
N TYR A 124 -14.49 1.35 -14.04
CA TYR A 124 -13.07 1.48 -13.74
C TYR A 124 -12.72 2.96 -13.73
N GLN A 125 -12.94 3.60 -12.58
CA GLN A 125 -12.50 4.99 -12.39
C GLN A 125 -11.26 5.05 -11.52
N THR A 126 -10.59 6.18 -11.60
CA THR A 126 -9.51 6.52 -10.70
C THR A 126 -9.89 7.81 -10.02
N ILE A 127 -9.81 7.80 -8.70
CA ILE A 127 -10.16 8.96 -7.88
C ILE A 127 -8.88 9.42 -7.18
N GLU A 128 -8.47 10.65 -7.45
CA GLU A 128 -7.40 11.33 -6.71
C GLU A 128 -7.98 11.96 -5.44
N LEU A 129 -7.35 11.66 -4.30
CA LEU A 129 -7.67 12.15 -2.98
C LEU A 129 -6.53 13.03 -2.48
N THR A 130 -6.88 13.98 -1.63
CA THR A 130 -5.94 14.84 -0.90
C THR A 130 -6.14 14.64 0.60
N THR A 131 -5.24 15.17 1.42
CA THR A 131 -5.36 15.09 2.88
C THR A 131 -6.63 15.74 3.45
N SER A 132 -7.30 16.60 2.68
CA SER A 132 -8.59 17.20 3.04
C SER A 132 -9.81 16.42 2.52
N SER A 133 -9.62 15.38 1.71
CA SER A 133 -10.71 14.50 1.27
C SER A 133 -11.32 13.79 2.48
N SER A 134 -12.64 13.74 2.51
CA SER A 134 -13.39 13.10 3.60
C SER A 134 -13.92 11.76 3.15
N ILE A 135 -13.95 10.82 4.07
CA ILE A 135 -14.55 9.52 3.86
C ILE A 135 -15.67 9.29 4.85
N PHE A 136 -16.71 8.65 4.34
CA PHE A 136 -17.76 8.06 5.14
C PHE A 136 -17.69 6.54 4.98
N VAL A 137 -17.73 5.82 6.09
CA VAL A 137 -17.75 4.36 6.08
C VAL A 137 -19.17 3.89 6.30
N GLU A 138 -19.76 3.29 5.27
CA GLU A 138 -21.09 2.70 5.38
C GLU A 138 -21.00 1.23 5.80
N ASN A 139 -21.93 0.83 6.68
CA ASN A 139 -22.16 -0.57 7.02
C ASN A 139 -22.73 -1.30 5.80
N GLY A 140 -21.86 -1.93 5.02
CA GLY A 140 -22.26 -2.79 3.91
C GLY A 140 -22.87 -4.11 4.41
N THR A 141 -23.77 -4.70 3.62
CA THR A 141 -24.48 -5.95 3.94
C THR A 141 -23.53 -7.09 4.32
N GLY A 142 -23.52 -7.61 5.55
CA GLY A 142 -22.62 -8.73 5.95
C GLY A 142 -21.26 -8.33 6.53
N GLY A 143 -21.15 -7.17 7.18
CA GLY A 143 -20.04 -6.86 8.10
C GLY A 143 -18.74 -6.34 7.49
N LYS A 144 -18.74 -5.91 6.21
CA LYS A 144 -17.60 -5.26 5.55
C LYS A 144 -17.92 -3.82 5.14
N LEU A 145 -16.88 -3.01 5.21
CA LEU A 145 -16.84 -1.55 5.21
C LEU A 145 -16.89 -1.01 3.77
N VAL A 146 -17.72 0.01 3.49
CA VAL A 146 -17.78 0.69 2.17
C VAL A 146 -17.26 2.12 2.34
N LEU A 147 -16.17 2.45 1.63
CA LEU A 147 -15.61 3.80 1.61
C LEU A 147 -16.36 4.65 0.59
N LYS A 148 -17.07 5.67 1.06
CA LYS A 148 -17.67 6.71 0.21
C LYS A 148 -16.83 7.98 0.34
N ILE A 149 -16.36 8.47 -0.79
CA ILE A 149 -15.57 9.70 -0.86
C ILE A 149 -16.53 10.88 -1.11
N GLU A 150 -16.40 11.92 -0.29
CA GLU A 150 -17.04 13.24 -0.49
C GLU A 150 -16.02 14.32 -0.86
#